data_AF-A0A290MSQ7-F1
#
_entry.id   AF-A0A290MSQ7-F1
#
_cell.length_a   1.000
_cell.length_b   1.000
_cell.length_c   1.000
_cell.angle_alpha   90.00
_cell.angle_beta   90.00
_cell.angle_gamma   90.00
#
_symmetry.space_group_name_H-M   'P 1'
#
loop_
_entity.id
_entity.type
_entity.pdbx_description
1 polymer ?
#
loop_
_entity_poly.entity_id
_entity_poly.type
_entity_poly.pdbx_seq_one_letter_code
_entity_poly.pdbx_strand_id
1 'polypeptide(L)'
;MSLPFKPASTPWLLAHEMRLAWRGVSMGRKATGVGTIITFAILGAITLAGGVFLALATQGHEVPITPFAVIIVDLVLAVILTLMLSTTLAASANALYERGDLDLLFSSPLSPRKVLFVRALGLAVSAGFWFVVPALLVLTPSVVMGHPHWAGVFGVLVAAALGATGVGLLLAMALFALIGPRRTRTVAQVLAALIGAAFFLASQYRTLMGEDASESLFARIALDVRDGRIQPPPFADLPLRAAVGQPIPLLILMAIGLGLFLFAARVLGRRFADAAAATQGAETRKAAKGPVGDFAAGAFQATLRKELRLVSRDAALLSQVLLRVLYMLPIAFVMVRGAENLPAWALAGPAAAVTFLAGQVAGSLIWITVSAEDTPDLLAISPTPMRVLNRAKLAAALIPVAGLLIVPIAALTWYAPLAGLWTALGAALCAGAAGLIGVWHQKPGKRADFKQRRGGSFLVGFAELVIAALIGGATALAIAGLLVWAVIPLIVAGALMMALRRTDEQIAAALRAASAASN
;
A
#
# COMPACT_ATOMS: atom_id res chain seq x y z
N MET A 1 2.70 0.35 31.68
CA MET A 1 1.64 1.33 32.00
C MET A 1 0.27 0.66 31.87
N SER A 2 -0.38 0.44 33.02
CA SER A 2 -1.80 0.08 33.11
C SER A 2 -2.63 1.17 32.44
N LEU A 3 -3.63 0.78 31.64
CA LEU A 3 -4.58 1.76 31.08
C LEU A 3 -5.48 2.30 32.21
N PRO A 4 -5.90 3.56 32.18
CA PRO A 4 -6.79 4.16 33.18
C PRO A 4 -8.26 3.67 33.09
N PHE A 5 -8.54 2.67 32.25
CA PHE A 5 -9.89 2.18 32.00
C PHE A 5 -10.15 0.84 32.71
N LYS A 6 -11.40 0.63 33.15
CA LYS A 6 -11.82 -0.65 33.75
C LYS A 6 -11.51 -1.82 32.79
N PRO A 7 -10.83 -2.88 33.23
CA PRO A 7 -10.56 -4.05 32.40
C PRO A 7 -11.84 -4.60 31.76
N ALA A 8 -11.74 -5.10 30.51
CA ALA A 8 -12.87 -5.62 29.72
C ALA A 8 -13.97 -4.59 29.33
N SER A 9 -13.75 -3.28 29.56
CA SER A 9 -14.63 -2.23 29.04
C SER A 9 -14.32 -1.90 27.57
N THR A 10 -15.29 -1.33 26.84
CA THR A 10 -15.11 -0.88 25.45
C THR A 10 -13.96 0.12 25.27
N PRO A 11 -13.77 1.16 26.11
CA PRO A 11 -12.61 2.06 25.97
C PRO A 11 -11.29 1.37 26.31
N TRP A 12 -11.27 0.43 27.26
CA TRP A 12 -10.05 -0.34 27.57
C TRP A 12 -9.61 -1.20 26.39
N LEU A 13 -10.54 -1.91 25.75
CA LEU A 13 -10.27 -2.71 24.56
C LEU A 13 -9.85 -1.82 23.38
N LEU A 14 -10.52 -0.68 23.17
CA LEU A 14 -10.17 0.25 22.09
C LEU A 14 -8.76 0.81 22.27
N ALA A 15 -8.40 1.23 23.48
CA ALA A 15 -7.05 1.69 23.79
C ALA A 15 -6.01 0.58 23.62
N HIS A 16 -6.38 -0.68 23.83
CA HIS A 16 -5.50 -1.81 23.53
C HIS A 16 -5.33 -2.02 22.02
N GLU A 17 -6.41 -2.06 21.25
CA GLU A 17 -6.39 -2.15 19.78
C GLU A 17 -5.60 -1.00 19.14
N MET A 18 -5.77 0.24 19.62
CA MET A 18 -4.98 1.40 19.17
C MET A 18 -3.50 1.26 19.49
N ARG A 19 -3.14 0.73 20.66
CA ARG A 19 -1.73 0.43 20.96
C ARG A 19 -1.19 -0.70 20.12
N LEU A 20 -2.01 -1.70 19.78
CA LEU A 20 -1.62 -2.78 18.89
C LEU A 20 -1.40 -2.25 17.47
N ALA A 21 -2.30 -1.42 16.95
CA ALA A 21 -2.16 -0.74 15.67
C ALA A 21 -0.91 0.14 15.62
N TRP A 22 -0.68 0.95 16.67
CA TRP A 22 0.53 1.75 16.82
C TRP A 22 1.79 0.89 16.86
N ARG A 23 1.75 -0.22 17.61
CA ARG A 23 2.85 -1.21 17.65
C ARG A 23 3.04 -1.90 16.31
N GLY A 24 2.00 -2.16 15.54
CA GLY A 24 2.10 -2.73 14.19
C GLY A 24 2.80 -1.77 13.22
N VAL A 25 2.48 -0.48 13.30
CA VAL A 25 3.22 0.59 12.58
C VAL A 25 4.67 0.68 13.08
N SER A 26 4.86 0.60 14.40
CA SER A 26 6.17 0.68 15.08
C SER A 26 7.07 -0.56 14.97
N MET A 27 6.51 -1.76 14.77
CA MET A 27 7.25 -3.04 14.67
C MET A 27 7.88 -3.25 13.29
N GLY A 28 7.45 -2.51 12.28
CA GLY A 28 8.38 -2.15 11.22
C GLY A 28 9.46 -1.30 11.88
N ARG A 29 10.63 -1.89 12.19
CA ARG A 29 11.83 -1.23 12.80
C ARG A 29 12.25 0.11 12.17
N LYS A 30 11.57 0.56 11.10
CA LYS A 30 11.68 1.87 10.46
C LYS A 30 10.84 2.98 11.12
N ALA A 31 9.76 2.70 11.84
CA ALA A 31 8.87 3.78 12.32
C ALA A 31 9.33 4.47 13.62
N THR A 32 10.25 3.88 14.38
CA THR A 32 10.84 4.46 15.61
C THR A 32 12.29 4.89 15.44
N GLY A 33 12.85 4.83 14.22
CA GLY A 33 14.15 5.43 13.95
C GLY A 33 14.06 6.95 14.10
N VAL A 34 15.10 7.56 14.69
CA VAL A 34 15.21 9.02 14.86
C VAL A 34 14.91 9.75 13.53
N GLY A 35 15.35 9.19 12.40
CA GLY A 35 15.04 9.73 11.07
C GLY A 35 13.54 9.83 10.74
N THR A 36 12.73 8.83 11.10
CA THR A 36 11.27 8.86 10.84
C THR A 36 10.56 9.86 11.74
N ILE A 37 10.99 9.96 13.01
CA ILE A 37 10.51 10.99 13.93
C ILE A 37 10.84 12.38 13.39
N ILE A 38 12.07 12.58 12.92
CA ILE A 38 12.50 13.84 12.28
C ILE A 38 11.65 14.12 11.03
N THR A 39 11.42 13.14 10.15
CA THR A 39 10.59 13.34 8.96
C THR A 39 9.15 13.74 9.31
N PHE A 40 8.51 13.05 10.26
CA PHE A 40 7.17 13.42 10.71
C PHE A 40 7.13 14.77 11.43
N ALA A 41 8.17 15.11 12.20
CA ALA A 41 8.29 16.39 12.85
C ALA A 41 8.45 17.53 11.84
N ILE A 42 9.32 17.37 10.83
CA ILE A 42 9.51 18.34 9.75
C ILE A 42 8.21 18.48 8.95
N LEU A 43 7.60 17.37 8.53
CA LEU A 43 6.36 17.40 7.77
C LEU A 43 5.22 18.05 8.57
N GLY A 44 5.12 17.72 9.86
CA GLY A 44 4.16 18.32 10.78
C GLY A 44 4.39 19.82 10.95
N ALA A 45 5.64 20.25 11.09
CA ALA A 45 6.02 21.66 11.20
C ALA A 45 5.71 22.43 9.92
N ILE A 46 6.03 21.89 8.74
CA ILE A 46 5.70 22.50 7.44
C ILE A 46 4.18 22.61 7.28
N THR A 47 3.43 21.57 7.62
CA THR A 47 1.96 21.56 7.52
C THR A 47 1.34 22.58 8.46
N LEU A 48 1.83 22.67 9.70
CA LEU A 48 1.38 23.66 10.68
C LEU A 48 1.72 25.08 10.24
N ALA A 49 2.93 25.31 9.72
CA ALA A 49 3.33 26.61 9.17
C ALA A 49 2.39 27.02 8.02
N GLY A 50 2.09 26.10 7.10
CA GLY A 50 1.09 26.31 6.06
C GLY A 50 -0.31 26.65 6.61
N GLY A 51 -0.73 26.00 7.69
CA GLY A 51 -1.97 26.32 8.41
C GLY A 51 -1.98 27.71 9.04
N VAL A 52 -0.85 28.16 9.61
CA VAL A 52 -0.70 29.52 10.14
C VAL A 52 -0.76 30.55 9.01
N PHE A 53 -0.08 30.31 7.88
CA PHE A 53 -0.18 31.18 6.71
C PHE A 53 -1.62 31.25 6.17
N LEU A 54 -2.32 30.12 6.12
CA LEU A 54 -3.74 30.08 5.76
C LEU A 54 -4.56 30.95 6.71
N ALA A 55 -4.38 30.80 8.03
CA ALA A 55 -5.09 31.57 9.05
C ALA A 55 -4.87 33.08 8.92
N LEU A 56 -3.63 33.50 8.66
CA LEU A 56 -3.29 34.91 8.43
C LEU A 56 -3.90 35.43 7.11
N ALA A 57 -3.87 34.62 6.05
CA ALA A 57 -4.43 35.00 4.75
C ALA A 57 -5.96 35.11 4.77
N THR A 58 -6.64 34.30 5.60
CA THR A 58 -8.10 34.29 5.70
C THR A 58 -8.61 35.23 6.78
N GLN A 59 -7.73 35.87 7.56
CA GLN A 59 -8.11 36.76 8.65
C GLN A 59 -8.98 37.91 8.12
N GLY A 60 -10.15 38.11 8.73
CA GLY A 60 -11.11 39.14 8.33
C GLY A 60 -11.94 38.85 7.07
N HIS A 61 -11.77 37.68 6.44
CA HIS A 61 -12.56 37.26 5.27
C HIS A 61 -13.47 36.09 5.63
N GLU A 62 -14.77 36.23 5.38
CA GLU A 62 -15.71 35.12 5.46
C GLU A 62 -15.70 34.33 4.14
N VAL A 63 -15.82 32.99 4.22
CA VAL A 63 -15.91 32.14 3.03
C VAL A 63 -17.37 32.16 2.54
N PRO A 64 -17.67 32.76 1.38
CA PRO A 64 -19.03 32.80 0.89
C PRO A 64 -19.48 31.41 0.44
N ILE A 65 -20.71 31.04 0.81
CA ILE A 65 -21.37 29.81 0.36
C ILE A 65 -21.80 30.03 -1.10
N THR A 66 -20.87 29.84 -2.03
CA THR A 66 -21.12 29.92 -3.47
C THR A 66 -21.34 28.53 -4.04
N PRO A 67 -22.09 28.37 -5.16
CA PRO A 67 -22.22 27.08 -5.84
C PRO A 67 -20.87 26.44 -6.20
N PHE A 68 -19.88 27.28 -6.52
CA PHE A 68 -18.50 26.84 -6.78
C PHE A 68 -17.84 26.24 -5.52
N ALA A 69 -17.99 26.88 -4.36
CA ALA A 69 -17.47 26.35 -3.09
C ALA A 69 -18.15 25.03 -2.71
N VAL A 70 -19.46 24.89 -2.97
CA VAL A 70 -20.21 23.63 -2.72
C VAL A 70 -19.59 22.50 -3.53
N ILE A 71 -19.44 22.68 -4.85
CA ILE A 71 -18.92 21.66 -5.74
C ILE A 71 -17.49 21.25 -5.38
N ILE A 72 -16.62 22.21 -5.01
CA ILE A 72 -15.25 21.90 -4.58
C ILE A 72 -15.27 21.07 -3.30
N VAL A 73 -16.01 21.50 -2.28
CA VAL A 73 -16.06 20.79 -0.99
C VAL A 73 -16.65 19.40 -1.16
N ASP A 74 -17.70 19.25 -1.96
CA ASP A 74 -18.31 17.96 -2.26
C ASP A 74 -17.36 17.03 -3.02
N LEU A 75 -16.62 17.55 -4.00
CA LEU A 75 -15.62 16.78 -4.74
C LEU A 75 -14.49 16.32 -3.81
N VAL A 76 -13.97 17.21 -2.98
CA VAL A 76 -12.92 16.88 -1.99
C VAL A 76 -13.44 15.84 -1.00
N LEU A 77 -14.65 16.02 -0.48
CA LEU A 77 -15.26 15.09 0.46
C LEU A 77 -15.54 13.72 -0.20
N ALA A 78 -16.01 13.69 -1.45
CA ALA A 78 -16.22 12.47 -2.20
C ALA A 78 -14.92 11.70 -2.40
N VAL A 79 -13.83 12.40 -2.72
CA VAL A 79 -12.48 11.81 -2.81
C VAL A 79 -12.06 11.22 -1.46
N ILE A 80 -12.16 11.99 -0.38
CA ILE A 80 -11.83 11.53 0.98
C ILE A 80 -12.66 10.30 1.36
N LEU A 81 -13.97 10.34 1.14
CA LEU A 81 -14.89 9.22 1.40
C LEU A 81 -14.51 7.97 0.60
N THR A 82 -14.14 8.13 -0.67
CA THR A 82 -13.74 7.01 -1.53
C THR A 82 -12.44 6.37 -1.03
N LEU A 83 -11.47 7.17 -0.60
CA LEU A 83 -10.23 6.69 0.00
C LEU A 83 -10.46 6.01 1.37
N MET A 84 -11.29 6.61 2.22
CA MET A 84 -11.71 6.00 3.49
C MET A 84 -12.45 4.67 3.26
N LEU A 85 -13.32 4.60 2.25
CA LEU A 85 -14.05 3.38 1.90
C LEU A 85 -13.10 2.28 1.41
N SER A 86 -12.15 2.63 0.55
CA SER A 86 -11.11 1.72 0.05
C SER A 86 -10.30 1.10 1.20
N THR A 87 -9.80 1.94 2.11
CA THR A 87 -8.96 1.49 3.23
C THR A 87 -9.77 0.65 4.23
N THR A 88 -11.00 1.05 4.56
CA THR A 88 -11.88 0.29 5.47
C THR A 88 -12.35 -1.03 4.88
N LEU A 89 -12.63 -1.10 3.57
CA LEU A 89 -12.98 -2.33 2.87
C LEU A 89 -11.82 -3.35 2.89
N ALA A 90 -10.60 -2.90 2.57
CA ALA A 90 -9.42 -3.77 2.62
C ALA A 90 -9.10 -4.22 4.06
N ALA A 91 -9.17 -3.30 5.01
CA ALA A 91 -8.86 -3.58 6.40
C ALA A 91 -9.91 -4.49 7.07
N SER A 92 -11.20 -4.30 6.80
CA SER A 92 -12.26 -5.19 7.28
C SER A 92 -12.12 -6.61 6.72
N ALA A 93 -11.76 -6.76 5.44
CA ALA A 93 -11.49 -8.05 4.82
C ALA A 93 -10.22 -8.75 5.35
N ASN A 94 -9.33 -8.05 6.06
CA ASN A 94 -8.24 -8.68 6.80
C ASN A 94 -8.67 -8.99 8.25
N ALA A 95 -9.28 -8.02 8.94
CA ALA A 95 -9.62 -8.10 10.36
C ALA A 95 -10.66 -9.19 10.68
N LEU A 96 -11.58 -9.46 9.75
CA LEU A 96 -12.60 -10.50 9.90
C LEU A 96 -12.08 -11.91 9.59
N TYR A 97 -10.93 -12.03 8.93
CA TYR A 97 -10.50 -13.29 8.30
C TYR A 97 -9.07 -13.73 8.65
N GLU A 98 -8.33 -12.98 9.47
CA GLU A 98 -7.09 -13.49 10.06
C GLU A 98 -7.41 -14.59 11.08
N ARG A 99 -7.18 -15.81 10.60
CA ARG A 99 -7.51 -17.14 11.15
C ARG A 99 -6.87 -17.50 12.53
N GLY A 100 -6.29 -16.54 13.26
CA GLY A 100 -5.53 -16.81 14.49
C GLY A 100 -6.13 -16.17 15.75
N ASP A 101 -6.65 -14.94 15.66
CA ASP A 101 -7.14 -14.22 16.83
C ASP A 101 -8.53 -14.68 17.27
N LEU A 102 -9.35 -15.17 16.33
CA LEU A 102 -10.76 -15.45 16.59
C LEU A 102 -10.96 -16.64 17.52
N ASP A 103 -10.14 -17.67 17.40
CA ASP A 103 -10.22 -18.87 18.26
C ASP A 103 -9.79 -18.55 19.71
N LEU A 104 -8.78 -17.68 19.85
CA LEU A 104 -8.36 -17.08 21.13
C LEU A 104 -9.41 -16.14 21.71
N LEU A 105 -10.14 -15.40 20.88
CA LEU A 105 -11.21 -14.50 21.33
C LEU A 105 -12.47 -15.26 21.73
N PHE A 106 -12.80 -16.38 21.07
CA PHE A 106 -13.93 -17.24 21.41
C PHE A 106 -13.67 -18.12 22.65
N SER A 107 -12.42 -18.40 22.98
CA SER A 107 -12.04 -19.03 24.26
C SER A 107 -11.94 -18.04 25.43
N SER A 108 -12.01 -16.73 25.15
CA SER A 108 -11.99 -15.69 26.18
C SER A 108 -13.40 -15.40 26.74
N PRO A 109 -13.54 -15.00 28.02
CA PRO A 109 -14.84 -14.68 28.63
C PRO A 109 -15.45 -13.35 28.14
N LEU A 110 -15.01 -12.82 26.99
CA LEU A 110 -15.49 -11.56 26.42
C LEU A 110 -16.61 -11.80 25.42
N SER A 111 -17.70 -11.04 25.54
CA SER A 111 -18.81 -11.11 24.58
C SER A 111 -18.32 -10.75 23.16
N PRO A 112 -18.50 -11.61 22.14
CA PRO A 112 -18.03 -11.38 20.78
C PRO A 112 -18.51 -10.06 20.16
N ARG A 113 -19.74 -9.63 20.49
CA ARG A 113 -20.32 -8.36 20.03
C ARG A 113 -19.48 -7.14 20.44
N LYS A 114 -18.95 -7.12 21.67
CA LYS A 114 -18.13 -6.01 22.16
C LYS A 114 -16.78 -5.95 21.45
N VAL A 115 -16.15 -7.10 21.21
CA VAL A 115 -14.86 -7.17 20.51
C VAL A 115 -15.00 -6.70 19.06
N LEU A 116 -16.03 -7.18 18.35
CA LEU A 116 -16.30 -6.76 16.97
C LEU A 116 -16.61 -5.27 16.87
N PHE A 117 -17.41 -4.73 17.80
CA PHE A 117 -17.70 -3.29 17.85
C PHE A 117 -16.42 -2.46 18.05
N VAL A 118 -15.55 -2.89 18.96
CA VAL A 118 -14.27 -2.21 19.20
C VAL A 118 -13.35 -2.29 17.99
N ARG A 119 -13.28 -3.44 17.30
CA ARG A 119 -12.52 -3.57 16.05
C ARG A 119 -13.06 -2.67 14.94
N ALA A 120 -14.38 -2.63 14.77
CA ALA A 120 -15.04 -1.70 13.84
C ALA A 120 -14.74 -0.23 14.18
N LEU A 121 -14.75 0.11 15.46
CA LEU A 121 -14.40 1.47 15.91
C LEU A 121 -12.91 1.78 15.66
N GLY A 122 -12.03 0.81 15.88
CA GLY A 122 -10.62 0.92 15.56
C GLY A 122 -10.35 1.12 14.06
N LEU A 123 -11.14 0.46 13.19
CA LEU A 123 -11.13 0.68 11.73
C LEU A 123 -11.53 2.12 11.39
N ALA A 124 -12.59 2.65 12.01
CA ALA A 124 -13.04 4.03 11.79
C ALA A 124 -12.01 5.06 12.24
N VAL A 125 -11.41 4.87 13.42
CA VAL A 125 -10.33 5.74 13.91
C VAL A 125 -9.13 5.68 12.96
N SER A 126 -8.73 4.48 12.51
CA SER A 126 -7.58 4.33 11.60
C SER A 126 -7.82 4.98 10.24
N ALA A 127 -9.04 4.88 9.70
CA ALA A 127 -9.41 5.50 8.44
C ALA A 127 -9.50 7.04 8.56
N GLY A 128 -10.07 7.53 9.67
CA GLY A 128 -10.16 8.95 9.99
C GLY A 128 -8.80 9.60 10.25
N PHE A 129 -7.87 8.86 10.87
CA PHE A 129 -6.57 9.36 11.31
C PHE A 129 -5.79 10.08 10.20
N TRP A 130 -5.73 9.49 9.00
CA TRP A 130 -4.97 10.04 7.86
C TRP A 130 -5.52 11.37 7.32
N PHE A 131 -6.76 11.72 7.65
CA PHE A 131 -7.40 12.96 7.19
C PHE A 131 -7.59 13.97 8.32
N VAL A 132 -7.96 13.50 9.52
CA VAL A 132 -8.18 14.35 10.69
C VAL A 132 -6.87 14.94 11.21
N VAL A 133 -5.76 14.20 11.24
CA VAL A 133 -4.49 14.71 11.77
C VAL A 133 -3.92 15.86 10.91
N PRO A 134 -3.82 15.74 9.57
CA PRO A 134 -3.41 16.87 8.74
C PRO A 134 -4.41 18.03 8.83
N ALA A 135 -5.72 17.76 8.82
CA ALA A 135 -6.74 18.80 8.97
C ALA A 135 -6.58 19.56 10.30
N LEU A 136 -6.22 18.87 11.39
CA LEU A 136 -5.96 19.50 12.69
C LEU A 136 -4.79 20.47 12.59
N LEU A 137 -3.69 20.07 11.96
CA LEU A 137 -2.52 20.95 11.81
C LEU A 137 -2.81 22.16 10.92
N VAL A 138 -3.59 21.98 9.86
CA VAL A 138 -3.90 23.06 8.90
C VAL A 138 -4.97 24.02 9.44
N LEU A 139 -6.06 23.50 10.03
CA LEU A 139 -7.24 24.31 10.37
C LEU A 139 -7.24 24.84 11.80
N THR A 140 -6.55 24.20 12.75
CA THR A 140 -6.54 24.67 14.14
C THR A 140 -6.03 26.12 14.28
N PRO A 141 -4.96 26.55 13.57
CA PRO A 141 -4.57 27.96 13.58
C PRO A 141 -5.71 28.90 13.16
N SER A 142 -6.43 28.59 12.07
CA SER A 142 -7.58 29.39 11.60
C SER A 142 -8.74 29.39 12.61
N VAL A 143 -9.02 28.25 13.23
CA VAL A 143 -10.06 28.11 14.27
C VAL A 143 -9.75 28.99 15.48
N VAL A 144 -8.48 29.08 15.89
CA VAL A 144 -8.05 29.89 17.04
C VAL A 144 -7.96 31.38 16.69
N MET A 145 -7.56 31.73 15.47
CA MET A 145 -7.25 33.12 15.07
C MET A 145 -8.44 33.92 14.48
N GLY A 146 -9.60 33.30 14.26
CA GLY A 146 -10.77 34.06 13.81
C GLY A 146 -11.98 33.27 13.28
N HIS A 147 -11.81 31.98 12.96
CA HIS A 147 -12.86 31.17 12.30
C HIS A 147 -13.25 29.94 13.12
N PRO A 148 -13.83 30.09 14.33
CA PRO A 148 -14.14 28.96 15.22
C PRO A 148 -15.09 27.95 14.58
N HIS A 149 -15.94 28.44 13.67
CA HIS A 149 -16.94 27.67 12.96
C HIS A 149 -16.32 26.62 11.99
N TRP A 150 -15.06 26.78 11.55
CA TRP A 150 -14.34 25.77 10.76
C TRP A 150 -14.04 24.48 11.53
N ALA A 151 -14.24 24.47 12.85
CA ALA A 151 -14.20 23.23 13.63
C ALA A 151 -15.24 22.20 13.14
N GLY A 152 -16.30 22.63 12.44
CA GLY A 152 -17.26 21.77 11.78
C GLY A 152 -16.62 20.75 10.82
N VAL A 153 -15.49 21.10 10.17
CA VAL A 153 -14.73 20.20 9.29
C VAL A 153 -14.32 18.92 10.02
N PHE A 154 -13.88 19.02 11.28
CA PHE A 154 -13.50 17.84 12.07
C PHE A 154 -14.69 16.90 12.29
N GLY A 155 -15.86 17.46 12.57
CA GLY A 155 -17.09 16.70 12.73
C GLY A 155 -17.53 16.02 11.43
N VAL A 156 -17.42 16.72 10.30
CA VAL A 156 -17.69 16.14 8.96
C VAL A 156 -16.74 14.98 8.66
N LEU A 157 -15.43 15.11 8.95
CA LEU A 157 -14.46 14.03 8.75
C LEU A 157 -14.72 12.83 9.66
N VAL A 158 -15.13 13.05 10.91
CA VAL A 158 -15.52 11.96 11.82
C VAL A 158 -16.77 11.25 11.31
N ALA A 159 -17.79 11.99 10.87
CA ALA A 159 -19.00 11.43 10.29
C ALA A 159 -18.68 10.61 9.02
N ALA A 160 -17.83 11.14 8.15
CA ALA A 160 -17.35 10.46 6.95
C ALA A 160 -16.60 9.16 7.28
N ALA A 161 -15.72 9.17 8.29
CA ALA A 161 -14.97 7.98 8.72
C ALA A 161 -15.88 6.88 9.27
N LEU A 162 -16.89 7.24 10.07
CA LEU A 162 -17.90 6.31 10.57
C LEU A 162 -18.75 5.75 9.43
N GLY A 163 -19.24 6.62 8.55
CA GLY A 163 -20.04 6.23 7.38
C GLY A 163 -19.28 5.29 6.44
N ALA A 164 -18.06 5.66 6.05
CA ALA A 164 -17.19 4.85 5.21
C ALA A 164 -16.88 3.48 5.83
N THR A 165 -16.64 3.43 7.15
CA THR A 165 -16.42 2.15 7.86
C THR A 165 -17.68 1.30 7.87
N GLY A 166 -18.85 1.88 8.12
CA GLY A 166 -20.13 1.17 8.08
C GLY A 166 -20.40 0.58 6.70
N VAL A 167 -20.26 1.38 5.64
CA VAL A 167 -20.43 0.94 4.26
C VAL A 167 -19.38 -0.11 3.88
N GLY A 168 -18.11 0.10 4.24
CA GLY A 168 -17.02 -0.83 3.98
C GLY A 168 -17.24 -2.20 4.62
N LEU A 169 -17.73 -2.24 5.87
CA LEU A 169 -18.11 -3.48 6.56
C LEU A 169 -19.28 -4.19 5.88
N LEU A 170 -20.32 -3.44 5.48
CA LEU A 170 -21.46 -4.00 4.76
C LEU A 170 -21.05 -4.57 3.39
N LEU A 171 -20.21 -3.86 2.64
CA LEU A 171 -19.66 -4.32 1.36
C LEU A 171 -18.78 -5.56 1.54
N ALA A 172 -17.91 -5.59 2.55
CA ALA A 172 -17.10 -6.76 2.85
C ALA A 172 -17.98 -7.99 3.14
N MET A 173 -19.09 -7.82 3.87
CA MET A 173 -20.06 -8.89 4.11
C MET A 173 -20.82 -9.30 2.85
N ALA A 174 -21.22 -8.35 2.00
CA ALA A 174 -21.89 -8.65 0.73
C ALA A 174 -20.98 -9.46 -0.20
N LEU A 175 -19.72 -9.04 -0.34
CA LEU A 175 -18.69 -9.78 -1.10
C LEU A 175 -18.45 -11.18 -0.53
N PHE A 176 -18.52 -11.35 0.79
CA PHE A 176 -18.43 -12.65 1.43
C PHE A 176 -19.60 -13.56 1.07
N ALA A 177 -20.83 -13.05 1.19
CA ALA A 177 -22.03 -13.82 0.87
C ALA A 177 -22.05 -14.27 -0.61
N LEU A 178 -21.50 -13.45 -1.51
CA LEU A 178 -21.52 -13.71 -2.95
C LEU A 178 -20.37 -14.62 -3.43
N ILE A 179 -19.14 -14.44 -2.91
CA ILE A 179 -17.92 -15.03 -3.51
C ILE A 179 -17.14 -15.91 -2.52
N GLY A 180 -17.47 -15.87 -1.23
CA GLY A 180 -16.86 -16.66 -0.17
C GLY A 180 -15.52 -16.10 0.37
N PRO A 181 -15.12 -16.52 1.59
CA PRO A 181 -14.11 -15.84 2.42
C PRO A 181 -12.73 -15.71 1.77
N ARG A 182 -12.30 -16.74 1.05
CA ARG A 182 -10.97 -16.75 0.42
C ARG A 182 -10.86 -15.75 -0.73
N ARG A 183 -11.94 -15.54 -1.48
CA ARG A 183 -11.97 -14.63 -2.64
C ARG A 183 -12.32 -13.20 -2.25
N THR A 184 -13.13 -13.00 -1.20
CA THR A 184 -13.47 -11.67 -0.67
C THR A 184 -12.23 -10.84 -0.34
N ARG A 185 -11.23 -11.45 0.30
CA ARG A 185 -9.99 -10.74 0.64
C ARG A 185 -9.26 -10.22 -0.59
N THR A 186 -9.11 -11.07 -1.61
CA THR A 186 -8.45 -10.69 -2.86
C THR A 186 -9.21 -9.57 -3.56
N VAL A 187 -10.54 -9.70 -3.70
CA VAL A 187 -11.36 -8.70 -4.37
C VAL A 187 -11.33 -7.37 -3.62
N ALA A 188 -11.46 -7.38 -2.29
CA ALA A 188 -11.39 -6.17 -1.47
C ALA A 188 -10.03 -5.46 -1.62
N GLN A 189 -8.93 -6.21 -1.63
CA GLN A 189 -7.59 -5.65 -1.83
C GLN A 189 -7.38 -5.10 -3.24
N VAL A 190 -7.89 -5.78 -4.27
CA VAL A 190 -7.83 -5.30 -5.66
C VAL A 190 -8.64 -4.03 -5.82
N LEU A 191 -9.87 -3.98 -5.31
CA LEU A 191 -10.70 -2.76 -5.34
C LEU A 191 -10.02 -1.61 -4.61
N ALA A 192 -9.45 -1.87 -3.44
CA ALA A 192 -8.74 -0.83 -2.69
C ALA A 192 -7.51 -0.31 -3.43
N ALA A 193 -6.74 -1.20 -4.05
CA ALA A 193 -5.60 -0.86 -4.88
C ALA A 193 -6.01 -0.05 -6.12
N LEU A 194 -7.09 -0.43 -6.81
CA LEU A 194 -7.61 0.28 -7.97
C LEU A 194 -8.12 1.68 -7.61
N ILE A 195 -8.80 1.84 -6.47
CA ILE A 195 -9.23 3.15 -5.97
C ILE A 195 -8.01 4.03 -5.65
N GLY A 196 -7.01 3.47 -4.95
CA GLY A 196 -5.75 4.17 -4.68
C GLY A 196 -5.02 4.56 -5.97
N ALA A 197 -5.06 3.70 -6.99
CA ALA A 197 -4.56 3.95 -8.33
C ALA A 197 -5.22 5.15 -9.00
N ALA A 198 -6.55 5.14 -9.03
CA ALA A 198 -7.34 6.13 -9.72
C ALA A 198 -7.08 7.51 -9.09
N PHE A 199 -7.01 7.56 -7.75
CA PHE A 199 -6.63 8.76 -7.04
C PHE A 199 -5.20 9.21 -7.37
N PHE A 200 -4.24 8.29 -7.37
CA PHE A 200 -2.85 8.61 -7.74
C PHE A 200 -2.77 9.15 -9.17
N LEU A 201 -3.40 8.49 -10.15
CA LEU A 201 -3.44 8.92 -11.54
C LEU A 201 -4.12 10.28 -11.70
N ALA A 202 -5.24 10.51 -11.02
CA ALA A 202 -5.93 11.79 -11.00
C ALA A 202 -5.04 12.91 -10.44
N SER A 203 -4.27 12.63 -9.37
CA SER A 203 -3.31 13.59 -8.81
C SER A 203 -2.19 13.95 -9.78
N GLN A 204 -1.81 13.02 -10.65
CA GLN A 204 -0.79 13.18 -11.68
C GLN A 204 -1.35 13.69 -13.02
N TYR A 205 -2.64 14.03 -13.09
CA TYR A 205 -3.29 14.41 -14.35
C TYR A 205 -2.57 15.55 -15.09
N ARG A 206 -2.10 16.58 -14.37
CA ARG A 206 -1.31 17.67 -14.94
C ARG A 206 0.02 17.19 -15.52
N THR A 207 0.71 16.32 -14.79
CA THR A 207 1.95 15.68 -15.24
C THR A 207 1.72 14.81 -16.49
N LEU A 208 0.57 14.13 -16.58
CA LEU A 208 0.19 13.27 -17.70
C LEU A 208 -0.23 14.06 -18.95
N MET A 209 -0.91 15.20 -18.78
CA MET A 209 -1.48 15.98 -19.88
C MET A 209 -0.55 17.06 -20.47
N GLY A 210 0.50 17.49 -19.76
CA GLY A 210 1.46 18.48 -20.27
C GLY A 210 0.92 19.92 -20.31
N GLU A 211 1.66 20.84 -20.93
CA GLU A 211 1.32 22.29 -21.01
C GLU A 211 0.01 22.57 -21.77
N ASP A 212 -0.47 21.63 -22.60
CA ASP A 212 -1.76 21.73 -23.31
C ASP A 212 -2.98 21.68 -22.36
N ALA A 213 -2.81 21.25 -21.11
CA ALA A 213 -3.81 21.40 -20.06
C ALA A 213 -3.72 22.79 -19.42
N SER A 214 -3.93 23.85 -20.20
CA SER A 214 -3.82 25.24 -19.72
C SER A 214 -4.86 25.59 -18.64
N GLU A 215 -5.92 24.79 -18.50
CA GLU A 215 -6.89 24.95 -17.43
C GLU A 215 -6.79 23.83 -16.40
N SER A 216 -6.49 24.21 -15.16
CA SER A 216 -6.66 23.30 -14.02
C SER A 216 -8.08 22.72 -14.04
N LEU A 217 -8.24 21.45 -13.65
CA LEU A 217 -9.56 20.81 -13.56
C LEU A 217 -10.54 21.66 -12.74
N PHE A 218 -10.02 22.40 -11.75
CA PHE A 218 -10.75 23.42 -10.98
C PHE A 218 -11.17 24.65 -11.78
N ALA A 219 -10.36 25.13 -12.73
CA ALA A 219 -10.69 26.24 -13.62
C ALA A 219 -11.79 25.85 -14.63
N ARG A 220 -11.75 24.63 -15.18
CA ARG A 220 -12.84 24.10 -16.02
C ARG A 220 -14.15 23.99 -15.24
N ILE A 221 -14.10 23.43 -14.03
CA ILE A 221 -15.26 23.38 -13.14
C ILE A 221 -15.75 24.81 -12.81
N ALA A 222 -14.85 25.77 -12.59
CA ALA A 222 -15.22 27.16 -12.33
C ALA A 222 -15.97 27.80 -13.50
N LEU A 223 -15.52 27.53 -14.73
CA LEU A 223 -16.18 28.00 -15.95
C LEU A 223 -17.54 27.34 -16.14
N ASP A 224 -17.63 26.02 -16.04
CA ASP A 224 -18.89 25.28 -16.20
C ASP A 224 -19.96 25.67 -15.14
N VAL A 225 -19.52 26.06 -13.94
CA VAL A 225 -20.40 26.58 -12.87
C VAL A 225 -20.82 28.02 -13.15
N ARG A 226 -19.90 28.87 -13.66
CA ARG A 226 -20.23 30.25 -14.07
C ARG A 226 -21.18 30.29 -15.25
N ASP A 227 -21.03 29.36 -16.19
CA ASP A 227 -21.87 29.22 -17.38
C ASP A 227 -23.22 28.52 -17.08
N GLY A 228 -23.49 28.17 -15.81
CA GLY A 228 -24.74 27.56 -15.38
C GLY A 228 -24.97 26.13 -15.87
N ARG A 229 -23.94 25.49 -16.46
CA ARG A 229 -24.01 24.12 -17.01
C ARG A 229 -24.03 23.06 -15.92
N ILE A 230 -23.44 23.37 -14.76
CA ILE A 230 -23.44 22.52 -13.57
C ILE A 230 -24.14 23.26 -12.42
N GLN A 231 -25.34 22.82 -12.07
CA GLN A 231 -26.05 23.30 -10.88
C GLN A 231 -26.01 22.20 -9.81
N PRO A 232 -25.58 22.51 -8.58
CA PRO A 232 -25.58 21.52 -7.51
C PRO A 232 -27.02 21.05 -7.22
N PRO A 233 -27.25 19.74 -7.06
CA PRO A 233 -28.59 19.23 -6.76
C PRO A 233 -29.09 19.72 -5.39
N PRO A 234 -30.40 19.68 -5.14
CA PRO A 234 -30.95 20.03 -3.83
C PRO A 234 -30.24 19.26 -2.71
N PHE A 235 -29.89 19.94 -1.62
CA PHE A 235 -29.16 19.41 -0.45
C PHE A 235 -27.67 19.07 -0.65
N ALA A 236 -27.09 19.31 -1.83
CA ALA A 236 -25.65 19.15 -2.05
C ALA A 236 -24.82 20.11 -1.18
N ASP A 237 -25.40 21.22 -0.72
CA ASP A 237 -24.73 22.19 0.14
C ASP A 237 -24.59 21.75 1.61
N LEU A 238 -25.21 20.63 2.01
CA LEU A 238 -25.15 20.11 3.39
C LEU A 238 -23.72 19.92 3.93
N PRO A 239 -22.77 19.31 3.19
CA PRO A 239 -21.40 19.13 3.66
C PRO A 239 -20.65 20.44 3.83
N LEU A 240 -20.81 21.38 2.90
CA LEU A 240 -20.21 22.71 3.02
C LEU A 240 -20.78 23.46 4.23
N ARG A 241 -22.11 23.46 4.41
CA ARG A 241 -22.75 24.10 5.56
C ARG A 241 -22.30 23.51 6.89
N ALA A 242 -22.14 22.19 6.96
CA ALA A 242 -21.61 21.50 8.13
C ALA A 242 -20.12 21.85 8.39
N ALA A 243 -19.31 21.91 7.33
CA ALA A 243 -17.90 22.28 7.41
C ALA A 243 -17.69 23.72 7.90
N VAL A 244 -18.57 24.64 7.48
CA VAL A 244 -18.60 26.04 7.95
C VAL A 244 -19.19 26.16 9.35
N GLY A 245 -19.61 25.07 10.00
CA GLY A 245 -19.98 25.06 11.42
C GLY A 245 -21.47 25.23 11.71
N GLN A 246 -22.35 25.10 10.72
CA GLN A 246 -23.80 25.10 10.98
C GLN A 246 -24.18 23.82 11.76
N PRO A 247 -24.87 23.94 12.91
CA PRO A 247 -25.08 22.81 13.81
C PRO A 247 -26.06 21.77 13.24
N ILE A 248 -27.12 22.21 12.55
CA ILE A 248 -28.14 21.28 12.01
C ILE A 248 -27.56 20.40 10.90
N PRO A 249 -26.91 20.93 9.84
CA PRO A 249 -26.27 20.09 8.81
C PRO A 249 -25.22 19.14 9.39
N LEU A 250 -24.44 19.61 10.37
CA LEU A 250 -23.44 18.78 11.04
C LEU A 250 -24.07 17.61 11.80
N LEU A 251 -25.14 17.87 12.55
CA LEU A 251 -25.89 16.84 13.27
C LEU A 251 -26.51 15.80 12.31
N ILE A 252 -27.04 16.24 11.17
CA ILE A 252 -27.57 15.34 10.14
C ILE A 252 -26.46 14.42 9.61
N LEU A 253 -25.31 14.97 9.20
CA LEU A 253 -24.20 14.16 8.70
C LEU A 253 -23.67 13.19 9.76
N MET A 254 -23.53 13.66 11.00
CA MET A 254 -23.11 12.83 12.12
C MET A 254 -24.11 11.69 12.38
N ALA A 255 -25.41 11.98 12.35
CA ALA A 255 -26.46 10.98 12.52
C ALA A 255 -26.45 9.94 11.39
N ILE A 256 -26.23 10.35 10.14
CA ILE A 256 -26.10 9.44 9.00
C ILE A 256 -24.87 8.54 9.17
N GLY A 257 -23.69 9.13 9.41
CA GLY A 257 -22.44 8.39 9.57
C GLY A 257 -22.49 7.40 10.73
N LEU A 258 -22.95 7.86 11.90
CA LEU A 258 -23.14 7.03 13.08
C LEU A 258 -24.22 5.97 12.88
N GLY A 259 -25.34 6.32 12.24
CA GLY A 259 -26.44 5.40 11.92
C GLY A 259 -25.98 4.25 11.04
N LEU A 260 -25.26 4.54 9.94
CA LEU A 260 -24.67 3.54 9.06
C LEU A 260 -23.67 2.64 9.80
N PHE A 261 -22.81 3.22 10.62
CA PHE A 261 -21.84 2.47 11.42
C PHE A 261 -22.51 1.53 12.42
N LEU A 262 -23.46 2.03 13.21
CA LEU A 262 -24.18 1.24 14.21
C LEU A 262 -25.03 0.15 13.54
N PHE A 263 -25.65 0.44 12.41
CA PHE A 263 -26.38 -0.54 11.62
C PHE A 263 -25.45 -1.67 11.15
N ALA A 264 -24.32 -1.33 10.54
CA ALA A 264 -23.32 -2.31 10.10
C ALA A 264 -22.80 -3.17 11.26
N ALA A 265 -22.46 -2.54 12.39
CA ALA A 265 -21.97 -3.23 13.58
C ALA A 265 -23.01 -4.21 14.17
N ARG A 266 -24.30 -3.84 14.17
CA ARG A 266 -25.39 -4.73 14.62
C ARG A 266 -25.61 -5.91 13.69
N VAL A 267 -25.60 -5.69 12.38
CA VAL A 267 -25.77 -6.77 11.37
C VAL A 267 -24.62 -7.76 11.45
N LEU A 268 -23.38 -7.26 11.57
CA LEU A 268 -22.18 -8.07 11.65
C LEU A 268 -22.16 -8.98 12.88
N GLY A 269 -22.58 -8.47 14.05
CA GLY A 269 -22.61 -9.25 15.28
C GLY A 269 -23.51 -10.49 15.24
N ARG A 270 -24.52 -10.52 14.36
CA ARG A 270 -25.38 -11.71 14.14
C ARG A 270 -24.74 -12.67 13.15
N ARG A 271 -24.44 -12.21 11.94
CA ARG A 271 -23.92 -13.06 10.85
C ARG A 271 -22.52 -13.63 11.10
N PHE A 272 -21.70 -12.96 11.91
CA PHE A 272 -20.37 -13.44 12.25
C PHE A 272 -20.40 -14.68 13.15
N ALA A 273 -21.35 -14.76 14.08
CA ALA A 273 -21.53 -15.96 14.91
C ALA A 273 -21.92 -17.16 14.02
N ASP A 274 -22.83 -16.93 13.07
CA ASP A 274 -23.28 -17.94 12.11
C ASP A 274 -22.14 -18.38 11.16
N ALA A 275 -21.34 -17.44 10.66
CA ALA A 275 -20.21 -17.71 9.76
C ALA A 275 -19.01 -18.36 10.48
N ALA A 276 -18.76 -18.03 11.75
CA ALA A 276 -17.73 -18.66 12.56
C ALA A 276 -18.11 -20.12 12.89
N ALA A 277 -19.38 -20.37 13.24
CA ALA A 277 -19.90 -21.72 13.46
C ALA A 277 -19.83 -22.58 12.18
N ALA A 278 -20.15 -22.00 11.02
CA ALA A 278 -20.08 -22.71 9.74
C ALA A 278 -18.64 -23.03 9.27
N THR A 279 -17.65 -22.25 9.70
CA THR A 279 -16.24 -22.45 9.27
C THR A 279 -15.44 -23.36 10.20
N GLN A 280 -15.79 -23.46 11.49
CA GLN A 280 -15.20 -24.49 12.38
C GLN A 280 -15.50 -25.93 11.93
N GLY A 281 -16.64 -26.17 11.26
CA GLY A 281 -16.97 -27.47 10.67
C GLY A 281 -16.32 -27.77 9.31
N ALA A 282 -15.65 -26.79 8.68
CA ALA A 282 -15.19 -26.91 7.29
C ALA A 282 -13.73 -27.38 7.14
N GLU A 283 -12.95 -27.46 8.22
CA GLU A 283 -11.56 -27.92 8.19
C GLU A 283 -11.38 -29.43 8.01
N THR A 284 -12.45 -30.22 8.12
CA THR A 284 -12.42 -31.68 7.86
C THR A 284 -12.56 -32.07 6.39
N ARG A 285 -12.59 -31.11 5.45
CA ARG A 285 -12.51 -31.46 4.02
C ARG A 285 -11.11 -32.01 3.71
N LYS A 286 -11.01 -33.35 3.77
CA LYS A 286 -9.90 -34.16 3.27
C LYS A 286 -9.31 -33.49 2.03
N ALA A 287 -8.02 -33.18 2.08
CA ALA A 287 -7.29 -32.68 0.93
C ALA A 287 -7.64 -33.54 -0.29
N ALA A 288 -8.17 -32.92 -1.35
CA ALA A 288 -8.52 -33.64 -2.56
C ALA A 288 -7.28 -34.39 -3.05
N LYS A 289 -7.34 -35.73 -3.07
CA LYS A 289 -6.30 -36.57 -3.68
C LYS A 289 -6.27 -36.25 -5.17
N GLY A 290 -5.42 -35.32 -5.56
CA GLY A 290 -5.10 -35.06 -6.95
C GLY A 290 -4.38 -36.27 -7.57
N PRO A 291 -4.44 -36.43 -8.89
CA PRO A 291 -3.73 -37.50 -9.57
C PRO A 291 -2.23 -37.40 -9.27
N VAL A 292 -1.62 -38.53 -8.90
CA VAL A 292 -0.16 -38.65 -8.69
C VAL A 292 0.47 -38.63 -10.08
N GLY A 293 0.81 -37.45 -10.57
CA GLY A 293 1.53 -37.31 -11.84
C GLY A 293 2.98 -37.77 -11.71
N ASP A 294 3.59 -38.13 -12.84
CA ASP A 294 4.99 -38.57 -12.89
C ASP A 294 5.94 -37.47 -12.36
N PHE A 295 6.86 -37.86 -11.47
CA PHE A 295 7.96 -37.02 -10.98
C PHE A 295 9.05 -36.87 -12.07
N ALA A 296 8.70 -36.37 -13.25
CA ALA A 296 9.59 -36.25 -14.40
C ALA A 296 9.98 -34.79 -14.70
N ALA A 297 10.33 -34.02 -13.67
CA ALA A 297 10.93 -32.70 -13.83
C ALA A 297 12.16 -32.59 -12.94
N GLY A 298 13.34 -32.34 -13.54
CA GLY A 298 14.57 -32.13 -12.77
C GLY A 298 14.39 -31.06 -11.69
N ALA A 299 15.20 -31.11 -10.63
CA ALA A 299 15.01 -30.31 -9.42
C ALA A 299 14.85 -28.79 -9.68
N PHE A 300 15.51 -28.26 -10.72
CA PHE A 300 15.31 -26.90 -11.18
C PHE A 300 13.88 -26.62 -11.65
N GLN A 301 13.34 -27.41 -12.58
CA GLN A 301 11.99 -27.20 -13.13
C GLN A 301 10.90 -27.48 -12.11
N ALA A 302 11.09 -28.50 -11.26
CA ALA A 302 10.16 -28.79 -10.17
C ALA A 302 10.05 -27.62 -9.20
N THR A 303 11.20 -27.06 -8.78
CA THR A 303 11.27 -25.89 -7.90
C THR A 303 10.69 -24.65 -8.60
N LEU A 304 11.03 -24.41 -9.87
CA LEU A 304 10.52 -23.27 -10.62
C LEU A 304 8.99 -23.29 -10.75
N ARG A 305 8.41 -24.44 -11.12
CA ARG A 305 6.95 -24.61 -11.23
C ARG A 305 6.26 -24.47 -9.87
N LYS A 306 6.86 -24.99 -8.80
CA LYS A 306 6.38 -24.81 -7.42
C LYS A 306 6.30 -23.32 -7.10
N GLU A 307 7.40 -22.59 -7.23
CA GLU A 307 7.48 -21.18 -6.85
C GLU A 307 6.54 -20.30 -7.70
N LEU A 308 6.46 -20.49 -9.01
CA LEU A 308 5.52 -19.75 -9.87
C LEU A 308 4.04 -20.00 -9.51
N ARG A 309 3.69 -21.25 -9.16
CA ARG A 309 2.34 -21.59 -8.68
C ARG A 309 2.03 -20.98 -7.31
N LEU A 310 3.04 -20.82 -6.46
CA LEU A 310 2.86 -20.19 -5.15
C LEU A 310 2.69 -18.68 -5.29
N VAL A 311 3.53 -18.02 -6.08
CA VAL A 311 3.44 -16.58 -6.37
C VAL A 311 2.08 -16.23 -6.97
N SER A 312 1.58 -17.02 -7.93
CA SER A 312 0.25 -16.80 -8.53
C SER A 312 -0.93 -17.05 -7.59
N ARG A 313 -0.73 -17.82 -6.51
CA ARG A 313 -1.79 -18.12 -5.52
C ARG A 313 -1.80 -17.15 -4.33
N ASP A 314 -0.75 -16.35 -4.16
CA ASP A 314 -0.68 -15.40 -3.06
C ASP A 314 -1.30 -14.05 -3.45
N ALA A 315 -2.55 -13.87 -3.03
CA ALA A 315 -3.32 -12.66 -3.27
C ALA A 315 -2.69 -11.39 -2.68
N ALA A 316 -2.01 -11.49 -1.53
CA ALA A 316 -1.40 -10.34 -0.89
C ALA A 316 -0.17 -9.87 -1.69
N LEU A 317 0.57 -10.82 -2.26
CA LEU A 317 1.71 -10.52 -3.14
C LEU A 317 1.26 -9.93 -4.46
N LEU A 318 0.21 -10.49 -5.06
CA LEU A 318 -0.39 -9.91 -6.26
C LEU A 318 -0.82 -8.46 -6.01
N SER A 319 -1.45 -8.15 -4.86
CA SER A 319 -1.83 -6.78 -4.52
C SER A 319 -0.63 -5.84 -4.32
N GLN A 320 0.44 -6.31 -3.66
CA GLN A 320 1.64 -5.50 -3.43
C GLN A 320 2.44 -5.23 -4.71
N VAL A 321 2.59 -6.25 -5.56
CA VAL A 321 3.22 -6.12 -6.87
C VAL A 321 2.35 -5.25 -7.77
N LEU A 322 1.03 -5.50 -7.83
CA LEU A 322 0.07 -4.72 -8.61
C LEU A 322 0.15 -3.23 -8.29
N LEU A 323 0.26 -2.84 -7.03
CA LEU A 323 0.40 -1.43 -6.67
C LEU A 323 1.68 -0.81 -7.27
N ARG A 324 2.79 -1.55 -7.31
CA ARG A 324 4.05 -1.09 -7.93
C ARG A 324 3.96 -1.02 -9.45
N VAL A 325 3.29 -2.00 -10.08
CA VAL A 325 2.94 -1.98 -11.52
C VAL A 325 2.16 -0.71 -11.86
N LEU A 326 1.21 -0.39 -11.00
CA LEU A 326 0.28 0.70 -11.20
C LEU A 326 0.95 2.06 -11.05
N TYR A 327 1.95 2.19 -10.18
CA TYR A 327 2.83 3.36 -10.13
C TYR A 327 3.78 3.45 -11.33
N MET A 328 4.15 2.32 -11.93
CA MET A 328 4.99 2.28 -13.14
C MET A 328 4.22 2.75 -14.39
N LEU A 329 2.90 2.58 -14.40
CA LEU A 329 2.04 2.88 -15.55
C LEU A 329 2.05 4.36 -15.98
N PRO A 330 1.87 5.36 -15.08
CA PRO A 330 1.99 6.76 -15.47
C PRO A 330 3.40 7.16 -15.88
N ILE A 331 4.43 6.57 -15.26
CA ILE A 331 5.83 6.80 -15.67
C ILE A 331 6.05 6.29 -17.09
N ALA A 332 5.59 5.07 -17.39
CA ALA A 332 5.66 4.49 -18.72
C ALA A 332 4.88 5.32 -19.74
N PHE A 333 3.71 5.83 -19.38
CA PHE A 333 2.91 6.70 -20.25
C PHE A 333 3.62 8.02 -20.57
N VAL A 334 4.15 8.72 -19.55
CA VAL A 334 4.94 9.95 -19.73
C VAL A 334 6.18 9.67 -20.59
N MET A 335 6.81 8.51 -20.39
CA MET A 335 7.99 8.10 -21.17
C MET A 335 7.65 7.85 -22.64
N VAL A 336 6.53 7.20 -22.94
CA VAL A 336 6.08 6.92 -24.31
C VAL A 336 5.64 8.21 -25.02
N ARG A 337 4.82 9.04 -24.38
CA ARG A 337 4.40 10.34 -24.95
C ARG A 337 5.58 11.28 -25.15
N GLY A 338 6.51 11.26 -24.21
CA GLY A 338 7.77 11.98 -24.33
C GLY A 338 8.63 11.46 -25.48
N ALA A 339 8.60 10.17 -25.78
CA ALA A 339 9.45 9.60 -26.83
C ALA A 339 9.05 10.04 -28.24
N GLU A 340 7.80 10.44 -28.45
CA GLU A 340 7.32 11.00 -29.72
C GLU A 340 7.77 12.46 -29.94
N ASN A 341 7.81 13.27 -28.88
CA ASN A 341 7.89 14.74 -29.00
C ASN A 341 9.09 15.38 -28.30
N LEU A 342 9.79 14.65 -27.42
CA LEU A 342 10.88 15.17 -26.60
C LEU A 342 12.24 14.58 -27.04
N PRO A 343 13.33 15.35 -26.89
CA PRO A 343 14.67 14.85 -27.12
C PRO A 343 15.01 13.70 -26.16
N ALA A 344 15.88 12.79 -26.60
CA ALA A 344 16.22 11.55 -25.86
C ALA A 344 16.62 11.77 -24.39
N TRP A 345 17.28 12.89 -24.05
CA TRP A 345 17.66 13.20 -22.67
C TRP A 345 16.46 13.39 -21.73
N ALA A 346 15.31 13.83 -22.24
CA ALA A 346 14.08 13.98 -21.44
C ALA A 346 13.51 12.61 -20.99
N LEU A 347 13.86 11.54 -21.69
CA LEU A 347 13.47 10.16 -21.36
C LEU A 347 14.33 9.54 -20.25
N ALA A 348 15.45 10.18 -19.90
CA ALA A 348 16.40 9.67 -18.91
C ALA A 348 15.76 9.46 -17.52
N GLY A 349 14.99 10.44 -17.05
CA GLY A 349 14.32 10.38 -15.75
C GLY A 349 13.31 9.23 -15.64
N PRO A 350 12.32 9.15 -16.55
CA PRO A 350 11.35 8.04 -16.56
C PRO A 350 12.01 6.66 -16.71
N ALA A 351 13.04 6.52 -17.55
CA ALA A 351 13.75 5.26 -17.75
C ALA A 351 14.53 4.82 -16.50
N ALA A 352 15.16 5.76 -15.77
CA ALA A 352 15.76 5.49 -14.48
C ALA A 352 14.72 5.01 -13.46
N ALA A 353 13.53 5.61 -13.46
CA ALA A 353 12.46 5.22 -12.55
C ALA A 353 11.92 3.81 -12.86
N VAL A 354 11.73 3.45 -14.14
CA VAL A 354 11.37 2.08 -14.55
C VAL A 354 12.45 1.07 -14.12
N THR A 355 13.73 1.41 -14.35
CA THR A 355 14.87 0.58 -13.93
C THR A 355 14.91 0.37 -12.42
N PHE A 356 14.69 1.44 -11.65
CA PHE A 356 14.63 1.38 -10.20
C PHE A 356 13.46 0.53 -9.70
N LEU A 357 12.27 0.71 -10.27
CA LEU A 357 11.07 -0.06 -9.91
C LEU A 357 11.23 -1.55 -10.24
N ALA A 358 11.89 -1.89 -11.35
CA ALA A 358 12.22 -3.28 -11.70
C ALA A 358 13.01 -3.97 -10.58
N GLY A 359 14.05 -3.29 -10.07
CA GLY A 359 14.83 -3.76 -8.91
C GLY A 359 13.97 -3.93 -7.65
N GLN A 360 13.12 -2.95 -7.32
CA GLN A 360 12.25 -3.02 -6.15
C GLN A 360 11.28 -4.21 -6.21
N VAL A 361 10.65 -4.45 -7.37
CA VAL A 361 9.73 -5.57 -7.57
C VAL A 361 10.48 -6.90 -7.49
N ALA A 362 11.62 -7.03 -8.17
CA ALA A 362 12.48 -8.22 -8.10
C ALA A 362 12.93 -8.51 -6.65
N GLY A 363 13.37 -7.48 -5.92
CA GLY A 363 13.75 -7.54 -4.51
C GLY A 363 12.64 -8.07 -3.61
N SER A 364 11.40 -7.60 -3.83
CA SER A 364 10.27 -8.15 -3.07
C SER A 364 10.00 -9.62 -3.38
N LEU A 365 9.98 -9.99 -4.66
CA LEU A 365 9.68 -11.36 -5.10
C LEU A 365 10.77 -12.35 -4.69
N ILE A 366 12.04 -11.95 -4.74
CA ILE A 366 13.13 -12.80 -4.30
C ILE A 366 13.08 -13.04 -2.80
N TRP A 367 12.79 -11.99 -2.02
CA TRP A 367 12.67 -12.13 -0.57
C TRP A 367 11.59 -13.16 -0.22
N ILE A 368 10.48 -13.19 -0.95
CA ILE A 368 9.42 -14.18 -0.73
C ILE A 368 9.88 -15.58 -1.16
N THR A 369 10.29 -15.76 -2.42
CA THR A 369 10.64 -17.08 -2.95
C THR A 369 11.80 -17.74 -2.20
N VAL A 370 12.69 -16.94 -1.63
CA VAL A 370 13.85 -17.40 -0.87
C VAL A 370 13.55 -17.55 0.62
N SER A 371 12.97 -16.54 1.28
CA SER A 371 12.76 -16.57 2.73
C SER A 371 11.48 -17.28 3.17
N ALA A 372 10.45 -17.37 2.32
CA ALA A 372 9.18 -17.99 2.64
C ALA A 372 9.21 -19.51 2.35
N GLU A 373 10.13 -20.22 2.99
CA GLU A 373 10.20 -21.68 2.96
C GLU A 373 9.70 -22.28 4.27
N ASP A 374 8.69 -23.16 4.17
CA ASP A 374 8.07 -23.79 5.33
C ASP A 374 8.94 -24.89 5.94
N THR A 375 9.85 -25.47 5.16
CA THR A 375 10.71 -26.57 5.61
C THR A 375 12.12 -26.46 5.04
N PRO A 376 12.91 -25.46 5.50
CA PRO A 376 14.28 -25.27 5.02
C PRO A 376 15.16 -26.50 5.33
N ASP A 377 14.88 -27.21 6.41
CA ASP A 377 15.65 -28.38 6.84
C ASP A 377 15.54 -29.54 5.84
N LEU A 378 14.36 -29.74 5.24
CA LEU A 378 14.16 -30.76 4.20
C LEU A 378 14.92 -30.42 2.91
N LEU A 379 15.05 -29.13 2.59
CA LEU A 379 15.85 -28.69 1.45
C LEU A 379 17.35 -28.84 1.73
N ALA A 380 17.76 -28.62 2.98
CA ALA A 380 19.15 -28.76 3.41
C ALA A 380 19.65 -30.22 3.36
N ILE A 381 18.78 -31.19 3.64
CA ILE A 381 19.11 -32.63 3.53
C ILE A 381 18.85 -33.21 2.12
N SER A 382 18.35 -32.41 1.19
CA SER A 382 18.06 -32.89 -0.16
C SER A 382 19.35 -33.22 -0.93
N PRO A 383 19.35 -34.25 -1.79
CA PRO A 383 20.53 -34.59 -2.61
C PRO A 383 20.82 -33.54 -3.70
N THR A 384 20.00 -32.49 -3.82
CA THR A 384 20.14 -31.48 -4.85
C THR A 384 21.06 -30.36 -4.36
N PRO A 385 22.06 -29.92 -5.16
CA PRO A 385 22.93 -28.82 -4.77
C PRO A 385 22.13 -27.52 -4.58
N MET A 386 22.42 -26.80 -3.49
CA MET A 386 21.73 -25.55 -3.12
C MET A 386 21.78 -24.48 -4.23
N ARG A 387 22.83 -24.49 -5.05
CA ARG A 387 22.95 -23.61 -6.22
C ARG A 387 21.81 -23.78 -7.22
N VAL A 388 21.35 -25.01 -7.45
CA VAL A 388 20.24 -25.29 -8.38
C VAL A 388 18.93 -24.76 -7.81
N LEU A 389 18.68 -24.93 -6.51
CA LEU A 389 17.51 -24.38 -5.83
C LEU A 389 17.53 -22.84 -5.87
N ASN A 390 18.65 -22.22 -5.52
CA ASN A 390 18.79 -20.76 -5.51
C ASN A 390 18.60 -20.16 -6.92
N ARG A 391 19.14 -20.79 -7.96
CA ARG A 391 18.92 -20.36 -9.35
C ARG A 391 17.46 -20.53 -9.78
N ALA A 392 16.80 -21.61 -9.39
CA ALA A 392 15.38 -21.83 -9.70
C ALA A 392 14.49 -20.78 -9.02
N LYS A 393 14.78 -20.44 -7.76
CA LYS A 393 14.09 -19.39 -7.01
C LYS A 393 14.34 -18.00 -7.59
N LEU A 394 15.59 -17.70 -7.96
CA LEU A 394 15.94 -16.47 -8.65
C LEU A 394 15.18 -16.33 -9.97
N ALA A 395 15.14 -17.39 -10.79
CA ALA A 395 14.36 -17.39 -12.01
C ALA A 395 12.86 -17.22 -11.74
N ALA A 396 12.31 -17.88 -10.72
CA ALA A 396 10.91 -17.74 -10.34
C ALA A 396 10.55 -16.30 -9.91
N ALA A 397 11.49 -15.57 -9.30
CA ALA A 397 11.32 -14.17 -8.93
C ALA A 397 11.45 -13.22 -10.13
N LEU A 398 12.38 -13.50 -11.07
CA LEU A 398 12.66 -12.63 -12.21
C LEU A 398 11.65 -12.78 -13.37
N ILE A 399 11.09 -13.97 -13.60
CA ILE A 399 10.13 -14.21 -14.70
C ILE A 399 8.90 -13.28 -14.63
N PRO A 400 8.20 -13.14 -13.48
CA PRO A 400 7.08 -12.21 -13.38
C PRO A 400 7.47 -10.76 -13.64
N VAL A 401 8.67 -10.35 -13.21
CA VAL A 401 9.20 -8.99 -13.43
C VAL A 401 9.48 -8.77 -14.91
N ALA A 402 10.09 -9.73 -15.60
CA ALA A 402 10.30 -9.66 -17.04
C ALA A 402 8.97 -9.56 -17.78
N GLY A 403 8.00 -10.43 -17.46
CA GLY A 403 6.65 -10.40 -18.05
C GLY A 403 5.95 -9.05 -17.91
N LEU A 404 6.09 -8.44 -16.74
CA LEU A 404 5.56 -7.12 -16.44
C LEU A 404 6.22 -5.99 -17.26
N LEU A 405 7.53 -6.05 -17.44
CA LEU A 405 8.31 -4.99 -18.09
C LEU A 405 8.29 -5.05 -19.61
N ILE A 406 7.89 -6.19 -20.21
CA ILE A 406 7.82 -6.36 -21.67
C ILE A 406 6.97 -5.24 -22.31
N VAL A 407 5.77 -4.97 -21.79
CA VAL A 407 4.86 -3.99 -22.39
C VAL A 407 5.44 -2.57 -22.41
N PRO A 408 5.86 -1.97 -21.27
CA PRO A 408 6.40 -0.61 -21.28
C PRO A 408 7.72 -0.48 -22.04
N ILE A 409 8.59 -1.50 -22.01
CA ILE A 409 9.86 -1.49 -22.75
C ILE A 409 9.61 -1.63 -24.25
N ALA A 410 8.69 -2.49 -24.68
CA ALA A 410 8.34 -2.65 -26.10
C ALA A 410 7.75 -1.36 -26.67
N ALA A 411 6.84 -0.71 -25.93
CA ALA A 411 6.30 0.59 -26.30
C ALA A 411 7.41 1.65 -26.41
N LEU A 412 8.33 1.73 -25.45
CA LEU A 412 9.46 2.66 -25.53
C LEU A 412 10.37 2.36 -26.73
N THR A 413 10.64 1.09 -27.00
CA THR A 413 11.52 0.65 -28.09
C THR A 413 10.93 1.00 -29.45
N TRP A 414 9.60 1.00 -29.57
CA TRP A 414 8.90 1.39 -30.79
C TRP A 414 9.16 2.85 -31.18
N TYR A 415 9.16 3.77 -30.21
CA TYR A 415 9.37 5.21 -30.47
C TYR A 415 10.84 5.64 -30.39
N ALA A 416 11.60 5.06 -29.45
CA ALA A 416 13.00 5.37 -29.21
C ALA A 416 13.82 4.08 -28.96
N PRO A 417 14.30 3.41 -30.03
CA PRO A 417 14.93 2.09 -29.93
C PRO A 417 16.14 2.04 -28.99
N LEU A 418 17.00 3.06 -29.04
CA LEU A 418 18.17 3.16 -28.16
C LEU A 418 17.78 3.36 -26.69
N ALA A 419 16.77 4.20 -26.42
CA ALA A 419 16.27 4.39 -25.06
C ALA A 419 15.62 3.11 -24.51
N GLY A 420 14.86 2.40 -25.35
CA GLY A 420 14.29 1.09 -25.05
C GLY A 420 15.36 0.07 -24.68
N LEU A 421 16.44 -0.02 -25.47
CA LEU A 421 17.56 -0.92 -25.22
C LEU A 421 18.25 -0.63 -23.87
N TRP A 422 18.62 0.63 -23.61
CA TRP A 422 19.26 1.00 -22.34
C TRP A 422 18.34 0.76 -21.14
N THR A 423 17.05 1.05 -21.27
CA THR A 423 16.06 0.77 -20.21
C THR A 423 15.92 -0.73 -19.95
N ALA A 424 15.94 -1.56 -21.00
CA ALA A 424 15.90 -3.02 -20.86
C ALA A 424 17.15 -3.57 -20.15
N LEU A 425 18.34 -3.09 -20.54
CA LEU A 425 19.59 -3.47 -19.91
C LEU A 425 19.64 -3.02 -18.45
N GLY A 426 19.29 -1.76 -18.18
CA GLY A 426 19.22 -1.19 -16.84
C GLY A 426 18.26 -1.97 -15.94
N ALA A 427 17.03 -2.22 -16.40
CA ALA A 427 16.03 -2.97 -15.66
C ALA A 427 16.46 -4.42 -15.40
N ALA A 428 17.07 -5.10 -16.38
CA ALA A 428 17.58 -6.45 -16.22
C ALA A 428 18.73 -6.51 -15.20
N LEU A 429 19.68 -5.56 -15.27
CA LEU A 429 20.78 -5.44 -14.31
C LEU A 429 20.27 -5.14 -12.90
N CYS A 430 19.33 -4.21 -12.76
CA CYS A 430 18.77 -3.81 -11.48
C CYS A 430 17.95 -4.96 -10.83
N ALA A 431 17.11 -5.63 -11.62
CA ALA A 431 16.36 -6.79 -11.16
C ALA A 431 17.28 -7.96 -10.79
N GLY A 432 18.31 -8.22 -11.60
CA GLY A 432 19.33 -9.23 -11.32
C GLY A 432 20.13 -8.93 -10.06
N ALA A 433 20.53 -7.67 -9.85
CA ALA A 433 21.25 -7.24 -8.66
C ALA A 433 20.41 -7.42 -7.38
N ALA A 434 19.17 -6.94 -7.38
CA ALA A 434 18.24 -7.13 -6.26
C ALA A 434 17.99 -8.63 -5.97
N GLY A 435 17.80 -9.42 -7.03
CA GLY A 435 17.68 -10.87 -6.94
C GLY A 435 18.90 -11.55 -6.29
N LEU A 436 20.12 -11.20 -6.72
CA LEU A 436 21.34 -11.77 -6.15
C LEU A 436 21.56 -11.36 -4.70
N ILE A 437 21.31 -10.10 -4.35
CA ILE A 437 21.39 -9.62 -2.95
C ILE A 437 20.44 -10.42 -2.05
N GLY A 438 19.20 -10.64 -2.51
CA GLY A 438 18.21 -11.44 -1.80
C GLY A 438 18.65 -12.90 -1.61
N VAL A 439 19.31 -13.49 -2.61
CA VAL A 439 19.90 -14.83 -2.53
C VAL A 439 21.12 -14.88 -1.61
N TRP A 440 21.92 -13.83 -1.49
CA TRP A 440 23.08 -13.81 -0.60
C TRP A 440 22.69 -13.60 0.87
N HIS A 441 21.64 -12.82 1.12
CA HIS A 441 21.21 -12.45 2.47
C HIS A 441 19.89 -13.13 2.87
N GLN A 442 19.79 -14.44 2.58
CA GLN A 442 18.61 -15.23 2.91
C GLN A 442 18.40 -15.31 4.43
N LYS A 443 17.15 -15.18 4.85
CA LYS A 443 16.72 -15.51 6.21
C LYS A 443 15.47 -16.40 6.11
N PRO A 444 15.63 -17.72 6.09
CA PRO A 444 14.49 -18.63 6.01
C PRO A 444 13.66 -18.53 7.27
N GLY A 445 12.34 -18.57 7.11
CA GLY A 445 11.38 -18.57 8.21
C GLY A 445 10.03 -19.14 7.78
N LYS A 446 9.27 -19.67 8.74
CA LYS A 446 7.94 -20.23 8.51
C LYS A 446 7.00 -19.19 7.90
N ARG A 447 6.17 -19.57 6.92
CA ARG A 447 5.25 -18.62 6.24
C ARG A 447 4.24 -17.97 7.16
N ALA A 448 3.84 -18.65 8.23
CA ALA A 448 2.92 -18.10 9.23
C ALA A 448 3.52 -16.86 9.93
N ASP A 449 4.84 -16.82 10.14
CA ASP A 449 5.54 -15.75 10.86
C ASP A 449 5.97 -14.59 9.94
N PHE A 450 5.78 -14.76 8.62
CA PHE A 450 6.23 -13.80 7.60
C PHE A 450 5.52 -12.44 7.70
N LYS A 451 4.28 -12.43 8.19
CA LYS A 451 3.54 -11.18 8.48
C LYS A 451 4.11 -10.40 9.66
N GLN A 452 4.63 -11.11 10.68
CA GLN A 452 5.21 -10.49 11.88
C GLN A 452 6.67 -10.06 11.67
N ARG A 453 7.41 -10.70 10.75
CA ARG A 453 8.83 -10.43 10.48
C ARG A 453 9.07 -9.70 9.15
N ARG A 454 8.50 -8.50 8.98
CA ARG A 454 8.73 -7.64 7.78
C ARG A 454 10.13 -7.00 7.68
N GLY A 455 11.16 -7.53 8.34
CA GLY A 455 12.46 -6.86 8.46
C GLY A 455 13.64 -7.70 8.01
N GLY A 456 14.03 -7.57 6.74
CA GLY A 456 15.42 -7.81 6.34
C GLY A 456 16.38 -6.91 7.15
N SER A 457 17.69 -7.20 7.12
CA SER A 457 18.67 -6.28 7.72
C SER A 457 18.55 -4.90 7.07
N PHE A 458 18.37 -3.85 7.89
CA PHE A 458 18.25 -2.47 7.43
C PHE A 458 19.37 -2.07 6.48
N LEU A 459 20.61 -2.45 6.81
CA LEU A 459 21.79 -2.22 5.98
C LEU A 459 21.67 -2.85 4.58
N VAL A 460 21.12 -4.05 4.48
CA VAL A 460 20.94 -4.73 3.18
C VAL A 460 19.86 -4.05 2.36
N GLY A 461 18.73 -3.69 2.98
CA GLY A 461 17.67 -2.96 2.26
C GLY A 461 18.08 -1.54 1.86
N PHE A 462 18.91 -0.86 2.64
CA PHE A 462 19.49 0.43 2.27
C PHE A 462 20.50 0.29 1.12
N ALA A 463 21.38 -0.71 1.20
CA ALA A 463 22.34 -0.95 0.12
C ALA A 463 21.65 -1.36 -1.19
N GLU A 464 20.59 -2.17 -1.13
CA GLU A 464 19.75 -2.49 -2.28
C GLU A 464 19.10 -1.23 -2.90
N LEU A 465 18.62 -0.30 -2.06
CA LEU A 465 18.08 0.98 -2.52
C LEU A 465 19.14 1.83 -3.23
N VAL A 466 20.34 1.92 -2.66
CA VAL A 466 21.47 2.69 -3.23
C VAL A 466 21.92 2.06 -4.55
N ILE A 467 22.07 0.74 -4.61
CA ILE A 467 22.45 0.03 -5.84
C ILE A 467 21.39 0.22 -6.93
N ALA A 468 20.10 0.11 -6.60
CA ALA A 468 19.02 0.35 -7.55
C ALA A 468 19.03 1.81 -8.07
N ALA A 469 19.30 2.78 -7.19
CA ALA A 469 19.41 4.19 -7.58
C ALA A 469 20.62 4.45 -8.49
N LEU A 470 21.77 3.83 -8.21
CA LEU A 470 22.98 3.93 -9.03
C LEU A 470 22.76 3.32 -10.43
N ILE A 471 22.16 2.13 -10.52
CA ILE A 471 21.85 1.49 -11.81
C ILE A 471 20.80 2.30 -12.58
N GLY A 472 19.79 2.83 -11.90
CA GLY A 472 18.82 3.76 -12.49
C GLY A 472 19.50 5.02 -13.04
N GLY A 473 20.38 5.65 -12.25
CA GLY A 473 21.16 6.81 -12.67
C GLY A 473 22.10 6.53 -13.85
N ALA A 474 22.76 5.36 -13.86
CA ALA A 474 23.57 4.92 -15.01
C ALA A 474 22.72 4.80 -16.28
N THR A 475 21.51 4.27 -16.15
CA THR A 475 20.56 4.12 -17.27
C THR A 475 20.10 5.49 -17.79
N ALA A 476 19.80 6.44 -16.90
CA ALA A 476 19.51 7.83 -17.27
C ALA A 476 20.66 8.47 -18.05
N LEU A 477 21.89 8.37 -17.53
CA LEU A 477 23.08 8.95 -18.16
C LEU A 477 23.35 8.34 -19.54
N ALA A 478 23.14 7.02 -19.69
CA ALA A 478 23.29 6.35 -20.97
C ALA A 478 22.28 6.85 -22.01
N ILE A 479 21.02 7.05 -21.60
CA ILE A 479 19.96 7.59 -22.48
C ILE A 479 20.20 9.07 -22.81
N ALA A 480 20.76 9.84 -21.89
CA ALA A 480 21.18 11.22 -22.13
C ALA A 480 22.42 11.35 -23.05
N GLY A 481 22.99 10.24 -23.53
CA GLY A 481 24.17 10.23 -24.39
C GLY A 481 25.50 10.37 -23.65
N LEU A 482 25.49 10.43 -22.31
CA LEU A 482 26.65 10.60 -21.45
C LEU A 482 27.23 9.24 -21.03
N LEU A 483 27.57 8.39 -22.01
CA LEU A 483 28.00 7.00 -21.77
C LEU A 483 29.22 6.89 -20.85
N VAL A 484 30.20 7.79 -21.00
CA VAL A 484 31.41 7.80 -20.14
C VAL A 484 31.04 8.04 -18.67
N TRP A 485 30.08 8.93 -18.42
CA TRP A 485 29.61 9.24 -17.07
C TRP A 485 28.72 8.14 -16.50
N ALA A 486 28.01 7.39 -17.34
CA ALA A 486 27.20 6.23 -16.93
C ALA A 486 28.04 5.09 -16.32
N VAL A 487 29.33 4.99 -16.69
CA VAL A 487 30.24 3.97 -16.17
C VAL A 487 30.52 4.17 -14.67
N ILE A 488 30.61 5.41 -14.20
CA ILE A 488 30.93 5.73 -12.79
C ILE A 488 29.90 5.12 -11.81
N PRO A 489 28.59 5.41 -11.90
CA PRO A 489 27.60 4.80 -11.01
C PRO A 489 27.52 3.28 -11.17
N LEU A 490 27.81 2.75 -12.37
CA LEU A 490 27.85 1.30 -12.59
C LEU A 490 29.03 0.63 -11.87
N ILE A 491 30.22 1.25 -11.88
CA ILE A 491 31.39 0.79 -11.13
C ILE A 491 31.10 0.82 -9.63
N VAL A 492 30.51 1.90 -9.12
CA VAL A 492 30.16 2.03 -7.70
C VAL A 492 29.11 0.97 -7.31
N ALA A 493 28.08 0.77 -8.13
CA ALA A 493 27.09 -0.28 -7.92
C ALA A 493 27.73 -1.69 -7.91
N GLY A 494 28.66 -1.95 -8.84
CA GLY A 494 29.42 -3.20 -8.91
C GLY A 494 30.31 -3.43 -7.69
N ALA A 495 31.00 -2.39 -7.21
CA ALA A 495 31.83 -2.44 -6.01
C ALA A 495 30.98 -2.73 -4.76
N LEU A 496 29.83 -2.07 -4.63
CA LEU A 496 28.87 -2.33 -3.54
C LEU A 496 28.30 -3.75 -3.60
N MET A 497 27.96 -4.24 -4.80
CA MET A 497 27.52 -5.62 -5.02
C MET A 497 28.58 -6.63 -4.60
N MET A 498 29.85 -6.40 -4.96
CA MET A 498 30.96 -7.26 -4.56
C MET A 498 31.21 -7.23 -3.05
N ALA A 499 31.07 -6.06 -2.41
CA ALA A 499 31.17 -5.94 -0.95
C ALA A 499 30.04 -6.68 -0.20
N LEU A 500 28.86 -6.80 -0.82
CA LEU A 500 27.72 -7.56 -0.28
C LEU A 500 27.76 -9.06 -0.61
N ARG A 501 28.66 -9.50 -1.49
CA ARG A 501 28.71 -10.88 -1.94
C ARG A 501 29.09 -11.81 -0.79
N ARG A 502 28.24 -12.81 -0.52
CA ARG A 502 28.55 -13.91 0.40
C ARG A 502 28.87 -15.18 -0.38
N THR A 503 29.85 -15.95 0.09
CA THR A 503 30.13 -17.28 -0.46
C THR A 503 29.07 -18.29 -0.03
N ASP A 504 28.92 -19.39 -0.78
CA ASP A 504 27.96 -20.45 -0.46
C ASP A 504 28.18 -21.00 0.97
N GLU A 505 29.44 -21.08 1.40
CA GLU A 505 29.83 -21.48 2.75
C GLU A 505 29.40 -20.48 3.83
N GLN A 506 29.57 -19.18 3.59
CA GLN A 506 29.13 -18.12 4.50
C GLN A 506 27.60 -18.08 4.63
N ILE A 507 26.89 -18.32 3.52
CA ILE A 507 25.44 -18.44 3.52
C ILE A 507 25.04 -19.66 4.38
N ALA A 508 25.63 -20.83 4.13
CA ALA A 508 25.34 -22.04 4.91
C ALA A 508 25.69 -21.90 6.41
N ALA A 509 26.77 -21.19 6.75
CA ALA A 509 27.14 -20.91 8.13
C ALA A 509 26.13 -19.96 8.81
N ALA A 510 25.71 -18.89 8.13
CA ALA A 510 24.71 -17.95 8.64
C ALA A 510 23.34 -18.63 8.85
N LEU A 511 22.96 -19.56 7.97
CA LEU A 511 21.75 -20.36 8.09
C LEU A 511 21.79 -21.29 9.32
N ARG A 512 22.92 -21.96 9.55
CA ARG A 512 23.14 -22.81 10.75
C ARG A 512 23.12 -22.01 12.06
N ALA A 513 23.72 -20.81 12.06
CA ALA A 513 23.66 -19.91 13.22
C ALA A 513 22.22 -19.43 13.50
N ALA A 514 21.44 -19.16 12.45
CA ALA A 514 20.06 -18.73 12.60
C ALA A 514 19.13 -19.83 13.14
N SER A 515 19.33 -21.10 12.76
CA SER A 515 18.57 -22.23 13.31
C SER A 515 18.94 -22.51 14.78
N ALA A 516 20.21 -22.34 15.14
CA ALA A 516 20.68 -22.53 16.53
C ALA A 516 20.14 -21.45 17.49
N ALA A 517 19.90 -20.23 17.02
CA ALA A 517 19.37 -19.13 17.83
C ALA A 517 17.83 -19.13 17.96
N SER A 518 17.13 -20.00 17.22
CA SER A 518 15.67 -20.16 17.28
C SER A 518 15.20 -21.34 18.15
N ASN A 519 16.15 -22.17 18.61
CA ASN A 519 15.97 -23.14 19.68
C ASN A 519 16.40 -22.49 21.00
#